data_AF-K9KY92-F1
#
_entry.id   AF-K9KY92-F1
#
_cell.length_a   1.000
_cell.length_b   1.000
_cell.length_c   1.000
_cell.angle_alpha   90.00
_cell.angle_beta   90.00
_cell.angle_gamma   90.00
#
_symmetry.space_group_name_H-M   'P 1'
#
loop_
_entity.id
_entity.type
_entity.pdbx_description
1 polymer ?
#
loop_
_entity_poly.entity_id
_entity_poly.type
_entity_poly.pdbx_seq_one_letter_code
_entity_poly.pdbx_strand_id
1 'polypeptide(L)'
;KIVKYHVVKTPRSVYKTVPGCEPCRPLQKSPIGGFYLAGDYTKQKYLASMEGAVLSGKLCAQAILKDYESLLARQQKMLAEASANIS
;
A
#
# COMPACT_ATOMS: atom_id res chain seq x y z
N LYS A 1 11.16 -39.93 19.97
CA LYS A 1 9.91 -40.18 19.19
C LYS A 1 9.20 -38.84 19.01
N ILE A 2 9.05 -38.34 17.78
CA ILE A 2 8.30 -37.10 17.51
C ILE A 2 6.81 -37.40 17.70
N VAL A 3 6.09 -36.56 18.46
CA VAL A 3 4.68 -36.80 18.82
C VAL A 3 3.71 -36.08 17.86
N LYS A 4 4.11 -34.92 17.32
CA LYS A 4 3.38 -34.16 16.28
C LYS A 4 4.31 -33.14 15.63
N TYR A 5 4.12 -32.85 14.35
CA TYR A 5 4.82 -31.76 13.64
C TYR A 5 3.89 -31.11 12.61
N HIS A 6 4.15 -29.84 12.27
CA HIS A 6 3.48 -29.10 11.20
C HIS A 6 4.51 -28.37 10.35
N VAL A 7 4.40 -28.51 9.03
CA VAL A 7 5.26 -27.83 8.06
C VAL A 7 4.42 -26.83 7.29
N VAL A 8 4.81 -25.55 7.34
CA VAL A 8 4.20 -24.48 6.56
C VAL A 8 5.20 -24.02 5.51
N LYS A 9 4.80 -24.08 4.24
CA LYS A 9 5.61 -23.63 3.11
C LYS A 9 4.91 -22.48 2.42
N THR A 10 5.54 -21.31 2.40
CA THR A 10 5.03 -20.11 1.72
C THR A 10 5.95 -19.79 0.54
N PRO A 11 5.69 -20.31 -0.68
CA PRO A 11 6.60 -20.19 -1.81
C PRO A 11 6.79 -18.75 -2.31
N ARG A 12 5.89 -17.82 -1.96
CA ARG A 12 5.94 -16.40 -2.30
C ARG A 12 5.69 -15.57 -1.03
N SER A 13 6.66 -15.59 -0.12
CA SER A 13 6.55 -14.91 1.19
C SER A 13 6.84 -13.42 1.06
N VAL A 14 8.12 -13.06 0.96
CA VAL A 14 8.61 -11.70 0.75
C VAL A 14 9.21 -11.57 -0.65
N TYR A 15 9.27 -10.34 -1.17
CA TYR A 15 9.92 -10.11 -2.45
C TYR A 15 11.42 -10.47 -2.36
N LYS A 16 11.97 -10.97 -3.47
CA LYS A 16 13.39 -11.30 -3.54
C LYS A 16 14.18 -10.01 -3.75
N THR A 17 15.00 -9.63 -2.77
CA THR A 17 15.91 -8.48 -2.82
C THR A 17 17.13 -8.75 -3.72
N VAL A 18 16.92 -8.81 -5.04
CA VAL A 18 18.02 -8.86 -6.01
C VAL A 18 18.55 -7.45 -6.33
N PRO A 19 19.82 -7.30 -6.75
CA PRO A 19 20.34 -6.02 -7.21
C PRO A 19 19.42 -5.38 -8.26
N GLY A 20 19.16 -4.08 -8.14
CA GLY A 20 18.27 -3.34 -9.04
C GLY A 20 16.78 -3.35 -8.66
N CYS A 21 16.38 -3.95 -7.53
CA CYS A 21 14.98 -3.90 -7.08
C CYS A 21 14.56 -2.53 -6.50
N GLU A 22 15.50 -1.75 -5.95
CA GLU A 22 15.17 -0.52 -5.23
C GLU A 22 14.43 0.54 -6.07
N PRO A 23 14.81 0.79 -7.35
CA PRO A 23 14.04 1.67 -8.24
C PRO A 23 12.62 1.16 -8.55
N CYS A 24 12.38 -0.15 -8.49
CA CYS A 24 11.08 -0.76 -8.78
C CYS A 24 10.11 -0.67 -7.60
N ARG A 25 10.57 -0.26 -6.41
CA ARG A 25 9.72 -0.15 -5.22
C ARG A 25 8.80 1.06 -5.36
N PRO A 26 7.47 0.87 -5.40
CA PRO A 26 6.54 1.97 -5.56
C PRO A 26 6.48 2.82 -4.29
N LEU A 27 6.27 4.13 -4.44
CA LEU A 27 5.90 5.01 -3.34
C LEU A 27 4.48 4.67 -2.84
N GLN A 28 4.15 5.08 -1.61
CA GLN A 28 2.84 4.82 -1.02
C GLN A 28 1.70 5.57 -1.76
N LYS A 29 2.00 6.73 -2.35
CA LYS A 29 1.08 7.46 -3.21
C LYS A 29 1.28 7.02 -4.66
N SER A 30 0.22 6.51 -5.27
CA SER A 30 0.24 6.17 -6.70
C SER A 30 -0.04 7.42 -7.56
N PRO A 31 0.27 7.40 -8.86
CA PRO A 31 -0.14 8.47 -9.79
C PRO A 31 -1.66 8.52 -9.99
N ILE A 32 -2.40 7.49 -9.58
CA ILE A 32 -3.86 7.43 -9.69
C ILE A 32 -4.46 8.07 -8.44
N GLY A 33 -5.19 9.18 -8.62
CA GLY A 33 -5.83 9.90 -7.52
C GLY A 33 -6.82 9.03 -6.74
N GLY A 34 -6.65 8.98 -5.42
CA GLY A 34 -7.44 8.12 -4.53
C GLY A 34 -6.92 6.69 -4.38
N PHE A 35 -5.84 6.30 -5.07
CA PHE A 35 -5.25 4.97 -4.98
C PHE A 35 -3.88 5.01 -4.30
N TYR A 36 -3.73 4.22 -3.23
CA TYR A 36 -2.55 4.18 -2.37
C TYR A 36 -2.08 2.74 -2.16
N LEU A 37 -0.78 2.56 -1.91
CA LEU A 37 -0.14 1.26 -1.72
C LEU A 37 0.51 1.19 -0.33
N ALA A 38 0.35 0.04 0.32
CA ALA A 38 1.01 -0.29 1.58
C ALA A 38 1.53 -1.74 1.53
N GLY A 39 2.56 -2.02 2.33
CA GLY A 39 3.27 -3.29 2.38
C GLY A 39 4.79 -3.11 2.41
N ASP A 40 5.50 -4.11 2.92
CA ASP A 40 6.95 -4.13 3.04
C ASP A 40 7.69 -3.95 1.70
N TYR A 41 7.07 -4.38 0.59
CA TYR A 41 7.53 -4.20 -0.79
C TYR A 41 7.52 -2.74 -1.27
N THR A 42 6.69 -1.88 -0.67
CA THR A 42 6.66 -0.45 -1.01
C THR A 42 7.95 0.25 -0.59
N LYS A 43 8.22 1.44 -1.12
CA LYS A 43 9.47 2.17 -0.91
C LYS A 43 9.58 2.69 0.52
N GLN A 44 10.48 2.08 1.30
CA GLN A 44 10.78 2.45 2.68
C GLN A 44 12.17 1.92 3.10
N LYS A 45 12.72 2.42 4.22
CA LYS A 45 14.14 2.22 4.60
C LYS A 45 14.48 0.83 5.18
N TYR A 46 13.50 0.13 5.74
CA TYR A 46 13.61 -1.15 6.45
C TYR A 46 13.18 -2.36 5.61
N LEU A 47 13.88 -2.68 4.50
CA LEU A 47 13.81 -3.95 3.70
C LEU A 47 12.44 -4.70 3.63
N ALA A 48 12.39 -5.97 3.25
CA ALA A 48 11.18 -6.79 3.38
C ALA A 48 11.07 -7.32 4.81
N SER A 49 10.44 -6.56 5.70
CA SER A 49 10.39 -6.87 7.14
C SER A 49 9.08 -6.44 7.78
N MET A 50 8.83 -6.94 9.00
CA MET A 50 7.69 -6.50 9.81
C MET A 50 7.73 -4.98 10.05
N GLU A 51 8.91 -4.43 10.37
CA GLU A 51 9.12 -2.98 10.52
C GLU A 51 8.83 -2.22 9.22
N GLY A 52 9.26 -2.79 8.09
CA GLY A 52 8.98 -2.23 6.77
C GLY A 52 7.49 -2.18 6.46
N ALA A 53 6.74 -3.23 6.83
CA ALA A 53 5.29 -3.28 6.68
C ALA A 53 4.59 -2.22 7.55
N VAL A 54 4.98 -2.08 8.82
CA VAL A 54 4.41 -1.09 9.74
C VAL A 54 4.74 0.34 9.30
N LEU A 55 6.00 0.61 8.97
CA LEU A 55 6.42 1.92 8.48
C LEU A 55 5.71 2.29 7.18
N SER A 56 5.59 1.33 6.25
CA SER A 56 4.83 1.51 5.01
C SER A 56 3.39 1.93 5.28
N GLY A 57 2.70 1.26 6.21
CA GLY A 57 1.34 1.62 6.61
C GLY A 57 1.25 3.04 7.17
N LYS A 58 2.21 3.43 8.02
CA LYS A 58 2.28 4.80 8.56
C LYS A 58 2.47 5.84 7.45
N LEU A 59 3.37 5.58 6.49
CA LEU A 59 3.61 6.46 5.35
C LEU A 59 2.37 6.56 4.44
N CYS A 60 1.65 5.46 4.24
CA CYS A 60 0.41 5.43 3.47
C CYS A 60 -0.68 6.29 4.14
N ALA A 61 -0.91 6.11 5.45
CA ALA A 61 -1.85 6.95 6.21
C ALA A 61 -1.47 8.44 6.14
N GLN A 62 -0.17 8.77 6.25
CA GLN A 62 0.30 10.15 6.09
C GLN A 62 0.05 10.70 4.68
N ALA A 63 0.18 9.89 3.64
CA ALA A 63 -0.11 10.31 2.26
C ALA A 63 -1.62 10.61 2.08
N ILE A 64 -2.49 9.76 2.63
CA ILE A 64 -3.94 9.97 2.61
C ILE A 64 -4.33 11.26 3.34
N LEU A 65 -3.78 11.49 4.54
CA LEU A 65 -4.06 12.69 5.32
C LEU A 65 -3.61 13.97 4.61
N LYS A 66 -2.47 13.93 3.91
CA LYS A 66 -1.99 15.07 3.11
C LYS A 66 -2.90 15.39 1.93
N ASP A 67 -3.50 14.36 1.34
CA ASP A 67 -4.40 14.49 0.19
C ASP A 67 -5.87 14.70 0.59
N TYR A 68 -6.17 14.80 1.89
CA TYR A 68 -7.53 14.82 2.44
C TYR A 68 -8.46 15.82 1.73
N GLU A 69 -8.03 17.08 1.58
CA GLU A 69 -8.82 18.11 0.91
C GLU A 69 -9.11 17.77 -0.57
N SER A 70 -8.14 17.21 -1.28
CA SER A 70 -8.29 16.79 -2.67
C SER A 70 -9.26 15.60 -2.80
N LEU A 71 -9.20 14.67 -1.85
CA LEU A 71 -10.11 13.53 -1.78
C LEU A 71 -11.55 13.98 -1.49
N LEU A 72 -11.75 14.93 -0.58
CA LEU A 72 -13.06 15.51 -0.29
C LEU A 72 -13.65 16.24 -1.50
N ALA A 73 -12.86 17.09 -2.15
CA ALA A 73 -13.29 17.80 -3.36
C ALA A 73 -13.70 16.83 -4.47
N ARG A 74 -12.93 15.74 -4.65
CA ARG A 74 -13.27 14.67 -5.59
C ARG A 74 -14.59 13.99 -5.22
N GLN A 75 -14.79 13.66 -3.95
CA GLN A 75 -16.02 13.03 -3.48
C GLN A 75 -17.25 13.91 -3.74
N GLN A 76 -17.15 15.21 -3.44
CA GLN A 76 -18.23 16.17 -3.70
C GLN A 76 -18.57 16.28 -5.19
N LYS A 77 -17.55 16.35 -6.05
CA LYS A 77 -17.73 16.35 -7.51
C LYS A 77 -18.43 15.09 -8.00
N MET A 78 -18.00 13.91 -7.53
CA MET A 78 -18.63 12.64 -7.88
C MET A 78 -20.10 12.56 -7.43
N LEU A 79 -20.41 13.06 -6.23
CA LEU A 79 -21.79 13.12 -5.72
C LEU A 79 -22.68 14.06 -6.54
N ALA A 80 -22.16 15.22 -6.95
CA ALA A 80 -22.88 16.16 -7.79
C ALA A 80 -23.17 15.59 -9.19
N GLU A 81 -22.17 14.95 -9.82
CA GLU A 81 -22.32 14.29 -11.12
C GLU A 81 -23.32 13.11 -11.06
N ALA A 82 -23.26 12.32 -9.99
CA ALA A 82 -24.21 11.22 -9.80
C ALA A 82 -25.65 11.72 -9.62
N SER A 83 -25.84 12.83 -8.90
CA SER A 83 -27.17 13.42 -8.68
C SER A 83 -27.75 14.01 -9.97
N ALA A 84 -26.91 14.64 -10.80
CA ALA A 84 -27.32 15.23 -12.07
C ALA A 84 -27.76 14.17 -13.11
N ASN A 85 -27.23 12.95 -13.05
CA ASN A 85 -27.60 11.86 -13.96
C ASN A 85 -28.89 11.11 -13.59
N ILE A 86 -29.48 11.39 -12.42
CA ILE A 86 -30.71 10.73 -11.94
C ILE A 86 -31.95 11.61 -12.21
N SER A 87 -31.76 12.92 -12.37
CA SER A 87 -32.73 13.89 -12.90
C SER A 87 -32.77 13.91 -14.42
#